data_AF-A0A2M4APK2-F1
#
_entry.id   AF-A0A2M4APK2-F1
#
_cell.length_a   1.000
_cell.length_b   1.000
_cell.length_c   1.000
_cell.angle_alpha   90.00
_cell.angle_beta   90.00
_cell.angle_gamma   90.00
#
_symmetry.space_group_name_H-M   'P 1'
#
loop_
_entity.id
_entity.type
_entity.pdbx_description
1 polymer ?
#
loop_
_entity_poly.entity_id
_entity_poly.type
_entity_poly.pdbx_seq_one_letter_code
_entity_poly.pdbx_strand_id
1 'polypeptide(L)'
;RAVSRLQHSKNTPDPKRGSPFATVTYSPLSSKKESESSPAIGSSSSSKSGQVVYTYGKAQLLKQINWLPSTEFGLDQEPSAKEANVKHYDTRGEANRGLSVGLQVSQFVNETSKYMFDSSYDRVMILSDRIYENGSAICYRLAQELATVSNTKAAANALTAPKNGNAKEGETTAEPEHDQMAGGEMMDMEEDFGEGRKMATDWFDGIKVHHVDYPSSETIRVLGRVIIDAQSETSARGAGDKAVGRLSIVDFDEQTLRHTRLDLSQLRGPWSLFPGQTVLLEGINPRGSLFTVQRVHHERILTLPRAPYTLERPLTMVIASAPFTARDDLLYERLTGLLHYCASDPPDVLLLCGPFADASCSLYSEVAETFDEYFEKIVGTIMGAVGSARTEVFIVANHDEVTGSFVYPTPPYRVANFYKNLHFLPDPCLFSIEGLEIGVTTVDTVRHLLDGECCSADAGDKIKRAFGYLFHQASFYPLNPPPENMPVDVDMLNEFGRLTRVPNVMVCPSSMNRFVRVSFVSFP
;
A
#
# COMPACT_ATOMS: atom_id res chain seq x y z
N ARG A 1 43.40 15.60 58.08
CA ARG A 1 44.02 16.95 58.07
C ARG A 1 43.51 17.69 56.84
N ALA A 2 43.06 18.93 57.04
CA ALA A 2 42.77 19.98 56.06
C ALA A 2 41.54 19.83 55.13
N VAL A 3 40.59 20.71 55.40
CA VAL A 3 39.44 21.14 54.60
C VAL A 3 39.94 22.03 53.46
N SER A 4 39.30 21.98 52.29
CA SER A 4 39.30 23.12 51.35
C SER A 4 37.88 23.36 50.83
N ARG A 5 37.35 24.52 51.20
CA ARG A 5 36.16 25.18 50.62
C ARG A 5 36.63 26.15 49.53
N LEU A 6 35.69 26.54 48.66
CA LEU A 6 35.63 27.67 47.70
C LEU A 6 35.47 27.13 46.26
N GLN A 7 34.50 27.52 45.43
CA GLN A 7 33.63 28.71 45.40
C GLN A 7 32.36 28.39 44.58
N HIS A 8 31.21 28.89 45.03
CA HIS A 8 30.04 29.07 44.18
C HIS A 8 30.35 30.08 43.09
N SER A 9 30.24 29.69 41.81
CA SER A 9 29.98 30.66 40.75
C SER A 9 28.46 30.74 40.55
N LYS A 10 27.91 31.88 40.97
CA LYS A 10 26.64 32.40 40.48
C LYS A 10 26.88 32.83 39.03
N ASN A 11 26.18 32.21 38.09
CA ASN A 11 25.65 32.80 36.85
C ASN A 11 25.25 31.65 35.89
N THR A 12 24.13 31.00 36.18
CA THR A 12 23.39 30.25 35.16
C THR A 12 22.37 31.21 34.55
N PRO A 13 22.39 31.48 33.24
CA PRO A 13 21.25 32.09 32.58
C PRO A 13 20.08 31.11 32.65
N ASP A 14 18.89 31.60 32.98
CA ASP A 14 17.64 30.83 32.89
C ASP A 14 17.52 30.20 31.48
N PRO A 15 17.42 28.87 31.35
CA PRO A 15 17.01 28.29 30.09
C PRO A 15 15.53 28.60 29.90
N LYS A 16 15.22 29.49 28.95
CA LYS A 16 13.88 29.60 28.38
C LYS A 16 13.41 28.20 27.99
N ARG A 17 12.30 27.75 28.59
CA ARG A 17 11.53 26.51 28.33
C ARG A 17 12.27 25.46 27.49
N GLY A 18 12.86 24.46 28.15
CA GLY A 18 13.36 23.26 27.48
C GLY A 18 12.26 22.54 26.71
N SER A 19 12.62 21.94 25.57
CA SER A 19 11.73 21.06 24.80
C SER A 19 11.25 19.91 25.71
N PRO A 20 9.97 19.50 25.63
CA PRO A 20 9.48 18.33 26.38
C PRO A 20 10.20 17.02 25.98
N PHE A 21 10.95 17.02 24.88
CA PHE A 21 11.76 15.90 24.38
C PHE A 21 13.23 15.93 24.84
N ALA A 22 13.61 16.84 25.74
CA ALA A 22 14.98 16.93 26.24
C ALA A 22 15.40 15.61 26.93
N THR A 23 16.26 14.86 26.26
CA THR A 23 16.75 13.55 26.71
C THR A 23 17.90 13.73 27.69
N VAL A 24 17.98 12.85 28.70
CA VAL A 24 19.17 12.72 29.55
C VAL A 24 20.24 12.00 28.73
N THR A 25 21.12 12.77 28.10
CA THR A 25 22.29 12.26 27.38
C THR A 25 23.49 12.25 28.30
N TYR A 26 24.41 11.28 28.14
CA TYR A 26 25.64 11.19 28.95
C TYR A 26 26.59 12.39 28.75
N SER A 27 26.31 13.24 27.76
CA SER A 27 26.95 14.54 27.52
C SER A 27 25.99 15.42 26.72
N PRO A 28 25.94 16.75 26.94
CA PRO A 28 25.16 17.62 26.06
C PRO A 28 25.60 17.39 24.61
N LEU A 29 24.66 17.04 23.73
CA LEU A 29 24.89 17.02 22.29
C LEU A 29 25.38 18.41 21.90
N SER A 30 26.70 18.54 21.73
CA SER A 30 27.30 19.77 21.26
C SER A 30 26.78 19.99 19.84
N SER A 31 26.00 21.05 19.64
CA SER A 31 25.66 21.52 18.30
C SER A 31 26.97 21.67 17.52
N LYS A 32 27.18 20.82 16.52
CA LYS A 32 28.31 21.00 15.60
C LYS A 32 28.04 22.33 14.90
N LYS A 33 28.95 23.29 15.11
CA LYS A 33 29.00 24.54 14.36
C LYS A 33 28.81 24.24 12.87
N GLU A 34 27.85 24.94 12.27
CA GLU A 34 27.77 25.12 10.82
C GLU A 34 29.18 25.35 10.26
N SER A 35 29.63 24.45 9.40
CA SER A 35 30.86 24.59 8.65
C SER A 35 30.57 24.35 7.17
N GLU A 36 29.73 25.21 6.61
CA GLU A 36 29.83 25.56 5.19
C GLU A 36 29.75 27.08 5.06
N SER A 37 30.81 27.64 4.47
CA SER A 37 30.99 29.06 4.20
C SER A 37 29.89 29.61 3.28
N SER A 38 29.11 30.56 3.78
CA SER A 38 28.19 31.39 2.97
C SER A 38 28.96 32.34 2.04
N PRO A 39 28.42 32.71 0.87
CA PRO A 39 28.57 34.05 0.35
C PRO A 39 27.47 34.96 0.90
N ALA A 40 27.81 36.23 1.06
CA ALA A 40 27.08 37.22 1.84
C ALA A 40 25.72 37.67 1.26
N ILE A 41 24.78 37.84 2.20
CA ILE A 41 23.72 38.88 2.32
C ILE A 41 22.83 39.13 1.10
N GLY A 42 21.54 38.76 1.23
CA GLY A 42 20.49 39.39 0.44
C GLY A 42 19.22 38.61 0.11
N SER A 43 18.65 37.80 1.01
CA SER A 43 17.20 37.52 0.97
C SER A 43 16.75 36.89 2.29
N SER A 44 15.71 37.44 2.91
CA SER A 44 14.91 36.72 3.89
C SER A 44 14.50 35.39 3.27
N SER A 45 15.04 34.26 3.74
CA SER A 45 14.48 32.96 3.41
C SER A 45 13.10 32.91 4.03
N SER A 46 12.07 33.25 3.26
CA SER A 46 10.68 33.16 3.71
C SER A 46 10.46 31.72 4.17
N SER A 47 10.18 31.54 5.47
CA SER A 47 9.82 30.22 6.00
C SER A 47 8.69 29.66 5.15
N LYS A 48 8.90 28.49 4.53
CA LYS A 48 7.87 27.78 3.76
C LYS A 48 6.85 27.07 4.67
N SER A 49 6.93 27.29 5.98
CA SER A 49 5.99 26.73 6.96
C SER A 49 4.56 27.16 6.63
N GLY A 50 3.62 26.22 6.71
CA GLY A 50 2.21 26.44 6.36
C GLY A 50 1.95 26.60 4.85
N GLN A 51 2.95 26.48 3.97
CA GLN A 51 2.70 26.57 2.54
C GLN A 51 2.00 25.30 2.03
N VAL A 52 0.82 25.46 1.44
CA VAL A 52 0.12 24.39 0.72
C VAL A 52 0.88 24.07 -0.57
N VAL A 53 1.42 22.86 -0.67
CA VAL A 53 2.21 22.40 -1.84
C VAL A 53 1.34 21.66 -2.85
N TYR A 54 0.22 21.07 -2.41
CA TYR A 54 -0.68 20.31 -3.26
C TYR A 54 -2.12 20.42 -2.73
N THR A 55 -3.09 20.49 -3.65
CA THR A 55 -4.51 20.46 -3.32
C THR A 55 -5.22 19.44 -4.20
N TYR A 56 -6.18 18.72 -3.62
CA TYR A 56 -6.99 17.74 -4.34
C TYR A 56 -8.45 17.82 -3.90
N GLY A 57 -9.37 17.58 -4.84
CA GLY A 57 -10.82 17.55 -4.58
C GLY A 57 -11.60 18.70 -5.21
N LYS A 58 -12.84 18.89 -4.77
CA LYS A 58 -13.71 19.95 -5.31
C LYS A 58 -13.26 21.31 -4.81
N ALA A 59 -12.85 22.20 -5.72
CA ALA A 59 -12.35 23.53 -5.40
C ALA A 59 -13.32 24.37 -4.54
N GLN A 60 -14.63 24.18 -4.71
CA GLN A 60 -15.66 24.86 -3.90
C GLN A 60 -15.59 24.45 -2.43
N LEU A 61 -15.35 23.16 -2.12
CA LEU A 61 -15.23 22.66 -0.76
C LEU A 61 -13.91 23.10 -0.13
N LEU A 62 -12.82 23.06 -0.90
CA LEU A 62 -11.50 23.50 -0.42
C LEU A 62 -11.48 24.98 -0.03
N LYS A 63 -12.27 25.84 -0.69
CA LYS A 63 -12.41 27.26 -0.34
C LYS A 63 -13.18 27.51 0.94
N GLN A 64 -13.98 26.54 1.40
CA GLN A 64 -14.81 26.66 2.60
C GLN A 64 -14.08 26.24 3.86
N ILE A 65 -12.90 25.62 3.75
CA ILE A 65 -12.15 25.09 4.89
C ILE A 65 -10.87 25.91 5.05
N ASN A 66 -10.71 26.55 6.21
CA ASN A 66 -9.47 27.25 6.55
C ASN A 66 -8.52 26.27 7.24
N TRP A 67 -7.55 25.73 6.48
CA TRP A 67 -6.55 24.77 6.98
C TRP A 67 -5.30 25.45 7.58
N LEU A 68 -5.30 26.78 7.71
CA LEU A 68 -4.18 27.52 8.27
C LEU A 68 -4.57 28.07 9.64
N PRO A 69 -3.68 27.99 10.64
CA PRO A 69 -3.94 28.57 11.94
C PRO A 69 -4.18 30.07 11.78
N SER A 70 -5.26 30.58 12.36
CA SER A 70 -5.61 32.00 12.34
C SER A 70 -4.47 32.80 12.97
N THR A 71 -3.71 33.52 12.16
CA THR A 71 -2.64 34.40 12.63
C THR A 71 -3.24 35.67 13.23
N GLU A 72 -3.69 35.63 14.48
CA GLU A 72 -3.91 36.83 15.28
C GLU A 72 -2.81 36.96 16.34
N PHE A 73 -1.68 37.49 15.92
CA PHE A 73 -0.73 38.16 16.81
C PHE A 73 -0.49 39.56 16.25
N GLY A 74 -1.29 40.52 16.72
CA GLY A 74 -1.21 41.93 16.33
C GLY A 74 -1.82 42.81 17.40
N LEU A 75 -0.95 43.58 18.05
CA LEU A 75 -1.14 44.59 19.09
C LEU A 75 -2.43 45.44 18.99
N ASP A 76 -3.06 45.66 20.15
CA ASP A 76 -3.99 46.73 20.54
C ASP A 76 -4.80 47.43 19.43
N GLN A 77 -6.06 47.02 19.26
CA GLN A 77 -7.11 47.89 18.73
C GLN A 77 -8.49 47.52 19.29
N GLU A 78 -9.21 48.52 19.82
CA GLU A 78 -10.58 48.41 20.35
C GLU A 78 -11.59 47.91 19.30
N PRO A 79 -12.69 47.27 19.74
CA PRO A 79 -13.60 46.58 18.83
C PRO A 79 -14.51 47.57 18.09
N SER A 80 -14.24 47.75 16.79
CA SER A 80 -15.20 48.37 15.87
C SER A 80 -16.15 47.30 15.33
N ALA A 81 -17.42 47.40 15.70
CA ALA A 81 -18.49 46.56 15.19
C ALA A 81 -18.63 46.70 13.66
N LYS A 82 -18.20 45.68 12.92
CA LYS A 82 -18.68 45.38 11.57
C LYS A 82 -18.95 43.90 11.46
N GLU A 83 -20.21 43.58 11.19
CA GLU A 83 -20.73 42.24 10.94
C GLU A 83 -19.90 41.54 9.85
N ALA A 84 -19.02 40.63 10.28
CA ALA A 84 -18.47 39.61 9.40
C ALA A 84 -19.38 38.39 9.51
N ASN A 85 -20.18 38.19 8.46
CA ASN A 85 -21.07 37.04 8.30
C ASN A 85 -20.22 35.79 8.00
N VAL A 86 -19.47 35.32 9.00
CA VAL A 86 -18.75 34.05 8.97
C VAL A 86 -19.71 33.01 9.52
N LYS A 87 -20.25 32.17 8.62
CA LYS A 87 -20.90 30.93 9.04
C LYS A 87 -19.83 29.99 9.60
N HIS A 88 -19.45 30.21 10.86
CA HIS A 88 -19.01 29.09 11.68
C HIS A 88 -20.16 28.08 11.64
N TYR A 89 -19.88 26.85 11.19
CA TYR A 89 -20.77 25.73 11.48
C TYR A 89 -20.72 25.53 13.00
N ASP A 90 -21.56 26.26 13.71
CA ASP A 90 -21.76 26.14 15.15
C ASP A 90 -22.58 24.85 15.38
N THR A 91 -21.90 23.70 15.40
CA THR A 91 -22.47 22.40 15.76
C THR A 91 -22.57 22.25 17.28
N ARG A 92 -23.18 23.24 17.94
CA ARG A 92 -23.48 23.19 19.39
C ARG A 92 -24.66 22.27 19.76
N GLY A 93 -25.23 21.52 18.81
CA GLY A 93 -26.44 20.71 19.02
C GLY A 93 -26.29 19.18 19.04
N GLU A 94 -25.22 18.59 18.49
CA GLU A 94 -25.08 17.12 18.33
C GLU A 94 -23.70 16.59 18.80
N ALA A 95 -23.13 17.24 19.81
CA ALA A 95 -21.72 17.12 20.16
C ALA A 95 -21.30 15.87 20.97
N ASN A 96 -22.16 14.84 21.10
CA ASN A 96 -21.90 13.72 22.04
C ASN A 96 -21.78 12.32 21.41
N ARG A 97 -21.75 12.17 20.08
CA ARG A 97 -21.53 10.88 19.41
C ARG A 97 -20.03 10.65 19.15
N GLY A 98 -19.40 9.69 19.82
CA GLY A 98 -18.02 9.29 19.51
C GLY A 98 -17.89 8.77 18.07
N LEU A 99 -16.70 8.87 17.46
CA LEU A 99 -16.46 8.28 16.13
C LEU A 99 -16.53 6.76 16.21
N SER A 100 -17.24 6.15 15.27
CA SER A 100 -17.24 4.71 15.09
C SER A 100 -15.96 4.31 14.35
N VAL A 101 -15.11 3.57 15.07
CA VAL A 101 -13.85 3.04 14.57
C VAL A 101 -14.01 1.52 14.41
N GLY A 102 -14.00 1.06 13.17
CA GLY A 102 -14.03 -0.35 12.82
C GLY A 102 -12.61 -0.82 12.50
N LEU A 103 -12.05 -1.67 13.35
CA LEU A 103 -10.72 -2.23 13.16
C LEU A 103 -10.84 -3.70 12.78
N GLN A 104 -10.26 -4.09 11.64
CA GLN A 104 -9.97 -5.50 11.38
C GLN A 104 -8.69 -5.92 12.15
N VAL A 105 -8.61 -5.58 13.44
CA VAL A 105 -7.45 -5.83 14.32
C VAL A 105 -7.52 -7.19 15.01
N SER A 106 -8.59 -7.98 14.78
CA SER A 106 -8.71 -9.35 15.32
C SER A 106 -7.56 -10.29 14.91
N GLN A 107 -6.65 -9.83 14.05
CA GLN A 107 -5.55 -10.57 13.47
C GLN A 107 -4.24 -10.57 14.29
N PHE A 108 -3.91 -9.50 15.03
CA PHE A 108 -2.64 -9.44 15.78
C PHE A 108 -2.78 -9.79 17.28
N VAL A 109 -3.94 -10.31 17.69
CA VAL A 109 -4.32 -10.44 19.11
C VAL A 109 -3.39 -11.38 19.90
N ASN A 110 -2.67 -12.30 19.25
CA ASN A 110 -1.78 -13.26 19.92
C ASN A 110 -0.41 -13.48 19.27
N GLU A 111 -0.06 -12.79 18.17
CA GLU A 111 1.11 -13.15 17.36
C GLU A 111 2.05 -11.95 17.16
N THR A 112 2.96 -11.77 18.12
CA THR A 112 4.32 -11.36 17.75
C THR A 112 4.86 -12.43 16.81
N SER A 113 5.60 -12.06 15.74
CA SER A 113 6.29 -12.96 14.80
C SER A 113 6.37 -14.38 15.35
N LYS A 114 5.49 -15.29 14.88
CA LYS A 114 5.30 -16.60 15.53
C LYS A 114 6.64 -17.30 15.74
N TYR A 115 7.58 -17.05 14.82
CA TYR A 115 9.00 -17.33 14.96
C TYR A 115 9.88 -16.29 14.22
N MET A 116 11.04 -15.91 14.77
CA MET A 116 12.09 -15.16 14.04
C MET A 116 12.96 -16.11 13.18
N PHE A 117 12.33 -17.06 12.50
CA PHE A 117 12.98 -17.93 11.51
C PHE A 117 12.03 -18.13 10.32
N ASP A 118 12.59 -18.17 9.11
CA ASP A 118 11.86 -18.47 7.88
C ASP A 118 12.19 -19.91 7.45
N SER A 119 11.17 -20.66 7.07
CA SER A 119 11.28 -22.01 6.55
C SER A 119 11.22 -21.93 5.03
N SER A 120 12.30 -22.34 4.35
CA SER A 120 12.32 -22.33 2.89
C SER A 120 11.19 -23.16 2.28
N TYR A 121 10.74 -24.19 2.97
CA TYR A 121 9.59 -25.00 2.55
C TYR A 121 8.29 -24.20 2.62
N ASP A 122 7.99 -23.60 3.78
CA ASP A 122 6.75 -22.83 3.97
C ASP A 122 6.70 -21.63 3.03
N ARG A 123 7.84 -20.96 2.84
CA ARG A 123 7.98 -19.88 1.86
C ARG A 123 7.64 -20.33 0.43
N VAL A 124 8.12 -21.49 0.01
CA VAL A 124 7.79 -22.04 -1.33
C VAL A 124 6.30 -22.33 -1.43
N MET A 125 5.72 -23.01 -0.44
CA MET A 125 4.29 -23.33 -0.40
C MET A 125 3.43 -22.06 -0.49
N ILE A 126 3.73 -21.05 0.31
CA ILE A 126 2.98 -19.78 0.30
C ILE A 126 3.11 -19.08 -1.05
N LEU A 127 4.30 -19.01 -1.63
CA LEU A 127 4.48 -18.38 -2.94
C LEU A 127 3.73 -19.15 -4.04
N SER A 128 3.67 -20.48 -3.98
CA SER A 128 2.88 -21.33 -4.88
C SER A 128 1.37 -21.07 -4.71
N ASP A 129 0.87 -21.03 -3.48
CA ASP A 129 -0.52 -20.67 -3.18
C ASP A 129 -0.88 -19.29 -3.74
N ARG A 130 0.04 -18.32 -3.65
CA ARG A 130 -0.15 -16.98 -4.21
C ARG A 130 -0.17 -16.97 -5.74
N ILE A 131 0.57 -17.86 -6.41
CA ILE A 131 0.45 -18.05 -7.86
C ILE A 131 -0.93 -18.61 -8.20
N TYR A 132 -1.38 -19.65 -7.48
CA TYR A 132 -2.68 -20.27 -7.72
C TYR A 132 -3.84 -19.30 -7.49
N GLU A 133 -3.85 -18.58 -6.37
CA GLU A 133 -4.93 -17.64 -6.02
C GLU A 133 -5.02 -16.48 -7.02
N ASN A 134 -3.89 -15.80 -7.30
CA ASN A 134 -3.90 -14.68 -8.23
C ASN A 134 -4.11 -15.15 -9.68
N GLY A 135 -3.54 -16.28 -10.06
CA GLY A 135 -3.70 -16.88 -11.38
C GLY A 135 -5.15 -17.28 -11.67
N SER A 136 -5.81 -17.90 -10.70
CA SER A 136 -7.25 -18.19 -10.74
C SER A 136 -8.05 -16.89 -10.97
N ALA A 137 -7.82 -15.86 -10.15
CA ALA A 137 -8.52 -14.59 -10.29
C ALA A 137 -8.29 -13.89 -11.66
N ILE A 138 -7.07 -13.97 -12.22
CA ILE A 138 -6.75 -13.46 -13.56
C ILE A 138 -7.50 -14.26 -14.64
N CYS A 139 -7.50 -15.59 -14.53
CA CYS A 139 -8.15 -16.48 -15.48
C CYS A 139 -9.67 -16.35 -15.44
N TYR A 140 -10.26 -16.23 -14.25
CA TYR A 140 -11.69 -15.97 -14.06
C TYR A 140 -12.14 -14.70 -14.77
N ARG A 141 -11.43 -13.58 -14.57
CA ARG A 141 -11.69 -12.32 -15.30
C ARG A 141 -11.56 -12.53 -16.82
N LEU A 142 -10.49 -13.18 -17.28
CA LEU A 142 -10.28 -13.43 -18.71
C LEU A 142 -11.40 -14.28 -19.32
N ALA A 143 -11.88 -15.29 -18.61
CA ALA A 143 -12.98 -16.14 -19.06
C ALA A 143 -14.27 -15.33 -19.24
N GLN A 144 -14.56 -14.39 -18.33
CA GLN A 144 -15.70 -13.48 -18.46
C GLN A 144 -15.57 -12.59 -19.70
N GLU A 145 -14.40 -12.01 -19.95
CA GLU A 145 -14.15 -11.18 -21.13
C GLU A 145 -14.30 -11.96 -22.45
N LEU A 146 -13.79 -13.20 -22.49
CA LEU A 146 -13.94 -14.06 -23.67
C LEU A 146 -15.41 -14.43 -23.92
N ALA A 147 -16.19 -14.66 -22.85
CA ALA A 147 -17.62 -14.93 -22.95
C ALA A 147 -18.42 -13.72 -23.45
N THR A 148 -18.12 -12.50 -22.96
CA THR A 148 -18.81 -11.27 -23.41
C THR A 148 -18.51 -10.96 -24.88
N VAL A 149 -17.26 -11.16 -25.33
CA VAL A 149 -16.87 -11.01 -26.75
C VAL A 149 -17.56 -12.04 -27.64
N SER A 150 -17.70 -13.29 -27.18
CA SER A 150 -18.44 -14.32 -27.90
C SER A 150 -19.92 -13.95 -28.06
N ASN A 151 -20.55 -13.50 -26.98
CA ASN A 151 -21.96 -13.08 -26.98
C ASN A 151 -22.22 -11.85 -27.86
N THR A 152 -21.32 -10.87 -27.87
CA THR A 152 -21.44 -9.70 -28.76
C THR A 152 -21.25 -10.07 -30.23
N LYS A 153 -20.32 -10.97 -30.56
CA LYS A 153 -20.18 -11.50 -31.94
C LYS A 153 -21.41 -12.31 -32.37
N ALA A 154 -21.98 -13.13 -31.50
CA ALA A 154 -23.21 -13.86 -31.77
C ALA A 154 -24.41 -12.91 -32.00
N ALA A 155 -24.55 -11.88 -31.17
CA ALA A 155 -25.59 -10.85 -31.33
C ALA A 155 -25.41 -10.05 -32.64
N ALA A 156 -24.18 -9.65 -32.98
CA ALA A 156 -23.88 -8.94 -34.22
C ALA A 156 -24.20 -9.80 -35.47
N ASN A 157 -23.88 -11.10 -35.43
CA ASN A 157 -24.19 -12.03 -36.52
C ASN A 157 -25.70 -12.26 -36.67
N ALA A 158 -26.46 -12.29 -35.57
CA ALA A 158 -27.92 -12.41 -35.60
C ALA A 158 -28.61 -11.16 -36.21
N LEU A 159 -28.00 -9.98 -36.08
CA LEU A 159 -28.47 -8.73 -36.69
C LEU A 159 -28.15 -8.60 -38.19
N THR A 160 -27.24 -9.43 -38.71
CA THR A 160 -26.85 -9.45 -40.14
C THR A 160 -27.47 -10.59 -40.95
N ALA A 161 -28.28 -11.46 -40.32
CA ALA A 161 -28.99 -12.51 -41.05
C ALA A 161 -30.14 -11.91 -41.89
N PRO A 162 -30.28 -12.27 -43.19
CA PRO A 162 -31.34 -11.72 -44.03
C PRO A 162 -32.69 -12.26 -43.55
N LYS A 163 -33.63 -11.35 -43.27
CA LYS A 163 -35.04 -11.69 -43.05
C LYS A 163 -35.65 -12.17 -44.37
N ASN A 164 -35.59 -13.48 -44.63
CA ASN A 164 -36.49 -14.08 -45.60
C ASN A 164 -37.85 -14.29 -44.93
N GLY A 165 -38.79 -13.40 -45.27
CA GLY A 165 -40.20 -13.57 -44.97
C GLY A 165 -40.79 -14.71 -45.78
N ASN A 166 -41.50 -15.61 -45.10
CA ASN A 166 -42.80 -16.03 -45.58
C ASN A 166 -43.62 -16.57 -44.42
N ALA A 167 -44.70 -15.84 -44.12
CA ALA A 167 -45.75 -16.25 -43.21
C ALA A 167 -46.61 -17.33 -43.90
N LYS A 168 -46.94 -18.39 -43.16
CA LYS A 168 -48.23 -19.07 -43.29
C LYS A 168 -48.71 -19.48 -41.91
N GLU A 169 -49.85 -18.91 -41.55
CA GLU A 169 -50.67 -19.23 -40.39
C GLU A 169 -51.19 -20.68 -40.48
N GLY A 170 -51.34 -21.31 -39.31
CA GLY A 170 -51.91 -22.64 -39.15
C GLY A 170 -52.11 -22.93 -37.67
N GLU A 171 -53.23 -22.44 -37.14
CA GLU A 171 -53.73 -22.67 -35.79
C GLU A 171 -54.36 -24.07 -35.70
N THR A 172 -53.89 -24.93 -34.79
CA THR A 172 -54.69 -26.02 -34.21
C THR A 172 -54.16 -26.44 -32.85
N THR A 173 -55.06 -26.38 -31.88
CA THR A 173 -55.02 -26.89 -30.51
C THR A 173 -54.89 -28.42 -30.42
N ALA A 174 -54.01 -28.93 -29.55
CA ALA A 174 -54.23 -30.14 -28.73
C ALA A 174 -53.07 -30.36 -27.73
N GLU A 175 -53.41 -30.45 -26.45
CA GLU A 175 -52.70 -31.18 -25.38
C GLU A 175 -53.72 -32.14 -24.75
N PRO A 176 -53.35 -33.12 -23.91
CA PRO A 176 -52.08 -33.84 -23.75
C PRO A 176 -52.28 -35.38 -23.66
N GLU A 177 -51.29 -36.24 -23.95
CA GLU A 177 -51.23 -37.59 -23.34
C GLU A 177 -49.78 -38.10 -23.19
N HIS A 178 -49.65 -38.95 -22.18
CA HIS A 178 -48.49 -39.42 -21.44
C HIS A 178 -48.10 -40.82 -21.98
N ASP A 179 -46.84 -41.08 -22.35
CA ASP A 179 -46.13 -42.31 -21.91
C ASP A 179 -44.65 -42.41 -22.33
N GLN A 180 -43.84 -42.66 -21.30
CA GLN A 180 -42.68 -43.56 -21.13
C GLN A 180 -41.62 -43.82 -22.24
N MET A 181 -40.37 -43.51 -21.82
CA MET A 181 -39.10 -44.25 -21.98
C MET A 181 -38.69 -44.76 -23.39
N ALA A 182 -37.65 -44.12 -23.93
CA ALA A 182 -36.50 -44.83 -24.51
C ALA A 182 -35.26 -43.91 -24.44
N GLY A 183 -34.16 -44.44 -23.91
CA GLY A 183 -32.90 -43.73 -23.74
C GLY A 183 -32.22 -43.34 -25.05
N GLY A 184 -31.41 -42.29 -24.98
CA GLY A 184 -30.63 -41.77 -26.09
C GLY A 184 -29.46 -40.90 -25.60
N GLU A 185 -28.40 -41.60 -25.23
CA GLU A 185 -26.98 -41.25 -25.43
C GLU A 185 -26.44 -39.96 -24.79
N MET A 186 -26.02 -40.10 -23.52
CA MET A 186 -24.83 -39.40 -23.04
C MET A 186 -23.65 -39.85 -23.90
N MET A 187 -23.00 -38.89 -24.54
CA MET A 187 -21.78 -39.13 -25.30
C MET A 187 -20.68 -39.47 -24.29
N ASP A 188 -20.40 -40.77 -24.14
CA ASP A 188 -19.27 -41.30 -23.41
C ASP A 188 -17.99 -40.68 -23.99
N MET A 189 -17.33 -39.84 -23.20
CA MET A 189 -15.93 -39.48 -23.42
C MET A 189 -15.12 -40.72 -23.07
N GLU A 190 -14.80 -41.53 -24.08
CA GLU A 190 -13.82 -42.61 -23.95
C GLU A 190 -12.49 -42.03 -23.47
N GLU A 191 -12.10 -42.45 -22.26
CA GLU A 191 -10.77 -42.31 -21.71
C GLU A 191 -9.80 -43.17 -22.51
N ASP A 192 -9.07 -42.56 -23.46
CA ASP A 192 -7.89 -43.19 -24.05
C ASP A 192 -6.64 -42.85 -23.23
N PHE A 193 -5.98 -43.90 -22.75
CA PHE A 193 -4.88 -43.88 -21.79
C PHE A 193 -3.60 -43.32 -22.42
N GLY A 194 -3.17 -42.17 -21.93
CA GLY A 194 -1.82 -41.65 -22.11
C GLY A 194 -1.35 -40.93 -20.86
N GLU A 195 -0.86 -41.69 -19.86
CA GLU A 195 -0.34 -41.17 -18.58
C GLU A 195 0.77 -40.10 -18.73
N GLY A 196 1.41 -39.98 -19.91
CA GLY A 196 2.40 -38.94 -20.19
C GLY A 196 1.83 -37.56 -20.61
N ARG A 197 0.53 -37.43 -20.91
CA ARG A 197 -0.08 -36.16 -21.40
C ARG A 197 -0.91 -35.40 -20.37
N LYS A 198 -1.32 -36.05 -19.26
CA LYS A 198 -1.98 -35.38 -18.12
C LYS A 198 -1.05 -34.45 -17.35
N MET A 199 0.27 -34.54 -17.56
CA MET A 199 1.32 -33.76 -16.87
C MET A 199 1.75 -32.49 -17.62
N ALA A 200 1.02 -32.05 -18.66
CA ALA A 200 1.46 -30.95 -19.52
C ALA A 200 0.61 -29.68 -19.40
N THR A 201 -0.62 -29.80 -18.92
CA THR A 201 -1.62 -28.72 -18.96
C THR A 201 -2.61 -28.81 -17.81
N ASP A 202 -2.90 -27.67 -17.19
CA ASP A 202 -3.90 -27.50 -16.15
C ASP A 202 -4.97 -26.50 -16.56
N TRP A 203 -6.07 -26.48 -15.79
CA TRP A 203 -7.19 -25.58 -16.02
C TRP A 203 -7.39 -24.65 -14.83
N PHE A 204 -7.38 -23.35 -15.10
CA PHE A 204 -7.63 -22.30 -14.13
C PHE A 204 -8.89 -21.56 -14.55
N ASP A 205 -9.99 -21.69 -13.78
CA ASP A 205 -11.27 -21.01 -14.04
C ASP A 205 -11.74 -21.09 -15.51
N GLY A 206 -11.61 -22.27 -16.14
CA GLY A 206 -12.00 -22.49 -17.53
C GLY A 206 -10.99 -22.02 -18.60
N ILE A 207 -9.82 -21.56 -18.19
CA ILE A 207 -8.69 -21.24 -19.07
C ILE A 207 -7.66 -22.37 -19.03
N LYS A 208 -7.35 -22.93 -20.20
CA LYS A 208 -6.27 -23.92 -20.36
C LYS A 208 -4.90 -23.24 -20.25
N VAL A 209 -4.06 -23.76 -19.36
CA VAL A 209 -2.70 -23.29 -19.06
C VAL A 209 -1.71 -24.44 -19.27
N HIS A 210 -0.54 -24.14 -19.81
CA HIS A 210 0.56 -25.11 -20.00
C HIS A 210 1.69 -24.77 -19.03
N HIS A 211 2.55 -25.75 -18.74
CA HIS A 211 3.81 -25.50 -18.05
C HIS A 211 4.67 -24.50 -18.83
N VAL A 212 5.44 -23.70 -18.10
CA VAL A 212 6.20 -22.57 -18.67
C VAL A 212 7.23 -22.97 -19.72
N ASP A 213 7.75 -24.20 -19.63
CA ASP A 213 8.74 -24.79 -20.54
C ASP A 213 8.12 -25.65 -21.65
N TYR A 214 6.78 -25.69 -21.76
CA TYR A 214 6.08 -26.51 -22.74
C TYR A 214 6.44 -26.09 -24.18
N PRO A 215 7.03 -26.99 -25.00
CA PRO A 215 7.39 -26.66 -26.36
C PRO A 215 6.16 -26.50 -27.27
N SER A 216 5.97 -25.33 -27.85
CA SER A 216 4.89 -25.06 -28.81
C SER A 216 5.27 -23.99 -29.82
N SER A 217 4.99 -24.27 -31.10
CA SER A 217 5.01 -23.26 -32.18
C SER A 217 3.69 -22.48 -32.30
N GLU A 218 2.62 -22.97 -31.67
CA GLU A 218 1.33 -22.29 -31.58
C GLU A 218 1.23 -21.46 -30.32
N THR A 219 0.40 -20.41 -30.34
CA THR A 219 0.19 -19.55 -29.17
C THR A 219 -0.47 -20.35 -28.03
N ILE A 220 0.24 -20.47 -26.92
CA ILE A 220 -0.20 -21.10 -25.67
C ILE A 220 -0.30 -20.06 -24.55
N ARG A 221 -0.97 -20.46 -23.45
CA ARG A 221 -1.02 -19.72 -22.20
C ARG A 221 -0.17 -20.40 -21.15
N VAL A 222 0.64 -19.62 -20.44
CA VAL A 222 1.43 -20.07 -19.30
C VAL A 222 1.16 -19.14 -18.12
N LEU A 223 1.07 -19.70 -16.91
CA LEU A 223 0.82 -18.98 -15.67
C LEU A 223 2.02 -19.12 -14.76
N GLY A 224 2.36 -18.06 -14.04
CA GLY A 224 3.46 -18.14 -13.10
C GLY A 224 3.85 -16.81 -12.51
N ARG A 225 4.97 -16.82 -11.81
CA ARG A 225 5.54 -15.65 -11.13
C ARG A 225 6.78 -15.15 -11.85
N VAL A 226 6.82 -13.85 -12.11
CA VAL A 226 7.98 -13.20 -12.71
C VAL A 226 9.15 -13.19 -11.72
N ILE A 227 10.34 -13.54 -12.20
CA ILE A 227 11.60 -13.45 -11.46
C ILE A 227 12.65 -12.75 -12.34
N ILE A 228 13.71 -12.24 -11.71
CA ILE A 228 14.91 -11.75 -12.40
C ILE A 228 16.01 -12.80 -12.25
N ASP A 229 16.62 -13.20 -13.36
CA ASP A 229 17.73 -14.16 -13.40
C ASP A 229 19.04 -13.50 -12.94
N ALA A 230 19.58 -14.00 -11.82
CA ALA A 230 20.84 -13.55 -11.22
C ALA A 230 22.09 -14.03 -12.00
N GLN A 231 21.98 -15.03 -12.89
CA GLN A 231 23.15 -15.61 -13.57
C GLN A 231 23.83 -14.67 -14.61
N SER A 232 23.38 -13.42 -14.75
CA SER A 232 23.96 -12.42 -15.66
C SER A 232 24.89 -11.40 -14.97
N GLU A 233 25.24 -11.61 -13.70
CA GLU A 233 26.01 -10.65 -12.88
C GLU A 233 27.46 -10.41 -13.33
N THR A 234 28.03 -11.25 -14.19
CA THR A 234 29.44 -11.07 -14.62
C THR A 234 29.65 -9.95 -15.64
N SER A 235 28.65 -9.13 -15.98
CA SER A 235 28.86 -8.01 -16.91
C SER A 235 27.97 -6.79 -16.67
N ALA A 236 28.60 -5.78 -16.06
CA ALA A 236 28.42 -4.35 -16.31
C ALA A 236 27.26 -3.60 -15.62
N ARG A 237 27.67 -2.71 -14.72
CA ARG A 237 26.95 -1.58 -14.11
C ARG A 237 26.35 -0.66 -15.19
N GLY A 238 25.03 -0.59 -15.27
CA GLY A 238 24.29 0.37 -16.11
C GLY A 238 22.78 0.13 -16.01
N ALA A 239 22.09 1.04 -15.31
CA ALA A 239 20.65 0.98 -15.00
C ALA A 239 19.81 1.54 -16.16
N GLY A 240 18.83 0.76 -16.64
CA GLY A 240 17.81 1.25 -17.57
C GLY A 240 17.38 0.21 -18.61
N ASP A 241 18.30 -0.23 -19.48
CA ASP A 241 17.93 -0.97 -20.70
C ASP A 241 18.27 -2.48 -20.65
N LYS A 242 18.98 -2.93 -19.60
CA LYS A 242 19.51 -4.30 -19.49
C LYS A 242 18.67 -5.26 -18.65
N ALA A 243 17.64 -4.79 -17.96
CA ALA A 243 16.82 -5.62 -17.07
C ALA A 243 15.78 -6.46 -17.83
N VAL A 244 15.31 -5.98 -18.98
CA VAL A 244 14.30 -6.66 -19.82
C VAL A 244 14.75 -8.05 -20.27
N GLY A 245 16.04 -8.23 -20.60
CA GLY A 245 16.61 -9.51 -21.03
C GLY A 245 16.88 -10.51 -19.89
N ARG A 246 16.53 -10.18 -18.64
CA ARG A 246 16.78 -11.01 -17.45
C ARG A 246 15.50 -11.57 -16.84
N LEU A 247 14.35 -11.31 -17.44
CA LEU A 247 13.07 -11.77 -16.90
C LEU A 247 12.85 -13.24 -17.23
N SER A 248 12.47 -14.00 -16.22
CA SER A 248 12.00 -15.37 -16.35
C SER A 248 10.66 -15.51 -15.64
N ILE A 249 9.91 -16.55 -15.98
CA ILE A 249 8.70 -16.95 -15.28
C ILE A 249 8.93 -18.29 -14.59
N VAL A 250 8.57 -18.38 -13.32
CA VAL A 250 8.54 -19.63 -12.55
C VAL A 250 7.12 -20.17 -12.59
N ASP A 251 7.01 -21.47 -12.87
CA ASP A 251 5.76 -22.20 -13.01
C ASP A 251 4.93 -22.24 -11.73
N PHE A 252 3.67 -22.65 -11.87
CA PHE A 252 2.75 -22.86 -10.75
C PHE A 252 2.92 -24.22 -10.06
N ASP A 253 3.66 -25.15 -10.67
CA ASP A 253 3.96 -26.47 -10.09
C ASP A 253 5.08 -26.34 -9.04
N GLU A 254 4.67 -26.46 -7.77
CA GLU A 254 5.53 -26.33 -6.59
C GLU A 254 6.59 -27.42 -6.45
N GLN A 255 6.39 -28.60 -7.07
CA GLN A 255 7.32 -29.72 -6.94
C GLN A 255 8.51 -29.60 -7.89
N THR A 256 8.24 -29.10 -9.09
CA THR A 256 9.26 -29.05 -10.15
C THR A 256 9.88 -27.67 -10.30
N LEU A 257 9.17 -26.61 -9.90
CA LEU A 257 9.62 -25.22 -9.96
C LEU A 257 10.27 -24.87 -11.32
N ARG A 258 9.67 -25.38 -12.40
CA ARG A 258 10.12 -25.14 -13.77
C ARG A 258 10.18 -23.63 -13.99
N HIS A 259 11.16 -23.18 -14.78
CA HIS A 259 11.24 -21.78 -15.14
C HIS A 259 11.67 -21.64 -16.60
N THR A 260 11.29 -20.53 -17.21
CA THR A 260 11.62 -20.23 -18.60
C THR A 260 11.88 -18.74 -18.78
N ARG A 261 12.91 -18.40 -19.57
CA ARG A 261 13.24 -17.00 -19.89
C ARG A 261 12.17 -16.38 -20.77
N LEU A 262 11.94 -15.08 -20.60
CA LEU A 262 10.96 -14.33 -21.36
C LEU A 262 11.64 -13.50 -22.44
N ASP A 263 11.08 -13.56 -23.65
CA ASP A 263 11.38 -12.64 -24.74
C ASP A 263 10.19 -11.69 -24.92
N LEU A 264 10.39 -10.42 -24.56
CA LEU A 264 9.36 -9.37 -24.61
C LEU A 264 9.37 -8.59 -25.93
N SER A 265 10.21 -8.97 -26.91
CA SER A 265 10.38 -8.22 -28.16
C SER A 265 9.13 -8.11 -29.03
N GLN A 266 8.17 -9.04 -28.85
CA GLN A 266 6.91 -9.08 -29.61
C GLN A 266 5.72 -8.48 -28.86
N LEU A 267 5.90 -7.99 -27.64
CA LEU A 267 4.86 -7.29 -26.91
C LEU A 267 4.57 -5.94 -27.58
N ARG A 268 3.29 -5.70 -27.86
CA ARG A 268 2.82 -4.45 -28.46
C ARG A 268 2.13 -3.59 -27.41
N GLY A 269 2.42 -2.30 -27.42
CA GLY A 269 1.83 -1.33 -26.52
C GLY A 269 2.49 -1.32 -25.13
N PRO A 270 1.91 -0.54 -24.20
CA PRO A 270 2.50 -0.32 -22.89
C PRO A 270 2.44 -1.58 -22.04
N TRP A 271 3.58 -2.00 -21.52
CA TRP A 271 3.71 -3.09 -20.57
C TRP A 271 4.64 -2.71 -19.42
N SER A 272 4.46 -3.37 -18.29
CA SER A 272 5.41 -3.35 -17.19
C SER A 272 5.27 -4.59 -16.31
N LEU A 273 6.41 -5.12 -15.88
CA LEU A 273 6.54 -6.33 -15.06
C LEU A 273 7.49 -6.09 -13.90
N PHE A 274 7.30 -6.76 -12.76
CA PHE A 274 8.23 -6.68 -11.63
C PHE A 274 8.45 -8.05 -10.96
N PRO A 275 9.55 -8.24 -10.20
CA PRO A 275 9.82 -9.49 -9.49
C PRO A 275 8.72 -9.83 -8.48
N GLY A 276 8.23 -11.07 -8.52
CA GLY A 276 7.15 -11.53 -7.65
C GLY A 276 5.76 -11.36 -8.25
N GLN A 277 5.60 -10.67 -9.38
CA GLN A 277 4.31 -10.51 -10.03
C GLN A 277 3.79 -11.82 -10.60
N THR A 278 2.59 -12.24 -10.19
CA THR A 278 1.84 -13.32 -10.82
C THR A 278 1.18 -12.82 -12.10
N VAL A 279 1.45 -13.52 -13.21
CA VAL A 279 0.98 -13.16 -14.55
C VAL A 279 0.57 -14.41 -15.34
N LEU A 280 -0.42 -14.23 -16.20
CA LEU A 280 -0.77 -15.16 -17.27
C LEU A 280 -0.26 -14.59 -18.60
N LEU A 281 0.62 -15.31 -19.28
CA LEU A 281 1.24 -14.89 -20.53
C LEU A 281 0.66 -15.69 -21.70
N GLU A 282 0.37 -15.00 -22.81
CA GLU A 282 0.09 -15.63 -24.10
C GLU A 282 1.30 -15.47 -25.01
N GLY A 283 1.73 -16.54 -25.65
CA GLY A 283 2.93 -16.51 -26.50
C GLY A 283 3.29 -17.87 -27.07
N ILE A 284 4.48 -17.96 -27.66
CA ILE A 284 5.01 -19.20 -28.25
C ILE A 284 6.30 -19.60 -27.54
N ASN A 285 6.59 -20.89 -27.48
CA ASN A 285 7.84 -21.41 -26.93
C ASN A 285 8.36 -22.57 -27.80
N PRO A 286 8.87 -22.33 -29.02
CA PRO A 286 9.15 -23.40 -29.98
C PRO A 286 10.18 -24.43 -29.49
N ARG A 287 11.05 -24.05 -28.56
CA ARG A 287 12.16 -24.87 -28.05
C ARG A 287 12.08 -25.18 -26.55
N GLY A 288 11.00 -24.79 -25.87
CA GLY A 288 10.86 -24.95 -24.42
C GLY A 288 11.75 -24.05 -23.54
N SER A 289 12.69 -23.28 -24.11
CA SER A 289 13.75 -22.58 -23.37
C SER A 289 13.67 -21.05 -23.39
N LEU A 290 12.79 -20.48 -24.21
CA LEU A 290 12.59 -19.04 -24.33
C LEU A 290 11.15 -18.80 -24.79
N PHE A 291 10.35 -18.23 -23.91
CA PHE A 291 8.95 -17.94 -24.16
C PHE A 291 8.81 -16.54 -24.77
N THR A 292 8.47 -16.45 -26.05
CA THR A 292 8.21 -15.17 -26.74
C THR A 292 6.81 -14.70 -26.41
N VAL A 293 6.73 -13.66 -25.59
CA VAL A 293 5.49 -13.11 -25.05
C VAL A 293 4.79 -12.24 -26.10
N GLN A 294 3.51 -12.50 -26.32
CA GLN A 294 2.64 -11.75 -27.23
C GLN A 294 1.57 -10.94 -26.48
N ARG A 295 1.10 -11.42 -25.33
CA ARG A 295 0.22 -10.67 -24.42
C ARG A 295 0.52 -10.99 -22.96
N VAL A 296 0.30 -10.00 -22.09
CA VAL A 296 0.39 -10.13 -20.63
C VAL A 296 -0.99 -9.89 -20.03
N HIS A 297 -1.43 -10.78 -19.15
CA HIS A 297 -2.60 -10.60 -18.30
C HIS A 297 -2.15 -10.64 -16.84
N HIS A 298 -2.37 -9.56 -16.10
CA HIS A 298 -2.00 -9.47 -14.68
C HIS A 298 -3.12 -8.92 -13.81
N GLU A 299 -4.23 -8.50 -14.42
CA GLU A 299 -5.32 -7.81 -13.72
C GLU A 299 -6.24 -8.84 -13.06
N ARG A 300 -6.42 -8.68 -11.75
CA ARG A 300 -7.52 -9.29 -11.00
C ARG A 300 -8.48 -8.21 -10.53
N ILE A 301 -9.75 -8.56 -10.44
CA ILE A 301 -10.79 -7.66 -9.93
C ILE A 301 -10.85 -7.82 -8.42
N LEU A 302 -10.41 -6.80 -7.68
CA LEU A 302 -10.73 -6.67 -6.26
C LEU A 302 -12.14 -6.12 -6.09
N THR A 303 -12.73 -6.39 -4.93
CA THR A 303 -14.02 -5.79 -4.60
C THR A 303 -13.89 -4.26 -4.58
N LEU A 304 -14.83 -3.55 -5.20
CA LEU A 304 -14.83 -2.09 -5.27
C LEU A 304 -14.98 -1.44 -3.88
N PRO A 305 -14.47 -0.21 -3.69
CA PRO A 305 -14.67 0.52 -2.43
C PRO A 305 -16.16 0.73 -2.17
N ARG A 306 -16.58 0.62 -0.90
CA ARG A 306 -17.96 0.93 -0.50
C ARG A 306 -18.07 2.44 -0.26
N ALA A 307 -19.18 3.05 -0.65
CA ALA A 307 -19.45 4.41 -0.22
C ALA A 307 -19.59 4.44 1.32
N PRO A 308 -18.94 5.40 2.02
CA PRO A 308 -19.08 5.52 3.45
C PRO A 308 -20.53 5.90 3.78
N TYR A 309 -21.26 4.98 4.40
CA TYR A 309 -22.70 5.12 4.63
C TYR A 309 -23.05 5.71 6.00
N THR A 310 -22.11 5.80 6.93
CA THR A 310 -22.33 6.40 8.26
C THR A 310 -21.73 7.80 8.41
N LEU A 311 -21.10 8.33 7.35
CA LEU A 311 -20.51 9.67 7.35
C LEU A 311 -21.63 10.74 7.26
N GLU A 312 -22.16 11.13 8.42
CA GLU A 312 -23.27 12.10 8.54
C GLU A 312 -22.80 13.57 8.47
N ARG A 313 -21.52 13.82 8.76
CA ARG A 313 -20.88 15.15 8.75
C ARG A 313 -19.50 15.11 8.09
N PRO A 314 -18.93 16.25 7.66
CA PRO A 314 -17.53 16.30 7.25
C PRO A 314 -16.60 15.75 8.35
N LEU A 315 -15.70 14.86 7.95
CA LEU A 315 -14.61 14.31 8.78
C LEU A 315 -13.31 15.00 8.40
N THR A 316 -12.61 15.54 9.39
CA THR A 316 -11.29 16.18 9.23
C THR A 316 -10.18 15.25 9.72
N MET A 317 -9.17 15.05 8.88
CA MET A 317 -8.05 14.16 9.21
C MET A 317 -6.73 14.86 8.91
N VAL A 318 -5.81 14.80 9.86
CA VAL A 318 -4.40 15.15 9.68
C VAL A 318 -3.61 13.85 9.59
N ILE A 319 -2.84 13.69 8.52
CA ILE A 319 -1.98 12.53 8.29
C ILE A 319 -0.55 13.03 8.24
N ALA A 320 0.33 12.46 9.07
CA ALA A 320 1.74 12.77 9.07
C ALA A 320 2.57 11.49 9.11
N SER A 321 3.72 11.53 8.45
CA SER A 321 4.69 10.44 8.47
C SER A 321 6.06 11.00 8.76
N ALA A 322 6.88 10.17 9.40
CA ALA A 322 8.28 10.39 9.69
C ALA A 322 9.10 10.94 8.49
N PRO A 323 10.25 11.58 8.75
CA PRO A 323 10.90 11.75 10.06
C PRO A 323 10.35 12.92 10.90
N PHE A 324 10.08 12.63 12.18
CA PHE A 324 9.52 13.55 13.18
C PHE A 324 10.56 14.40 13.94
N THR A 325 11.85 14.08 13.79
CA THR A 325 12.98 14.85 14.29
C THR A 325 14.01 15.07 13.18
N ALA A 326 14.98 15.96 13.40
CA ALA A 326 16.13 16.11 12.51
C ALA A 326 17.09 14.92 12.66
N ARG A 327 18.08 14.79 11.76
CA ARG A 327 19.05 13.67 11.80
C ARG A 327 20.20 13.92 12.79
N ASP A 328 20.41 15.17 13.15
CA ASP A 328 21.52 15.69 13.95
C ASP A 328 21.10 16.10 15.37
N ASP A 329 19.81 16.00 15.70
CA ASP A 329 19.28 16.19 17.04
C ASP A 329 18.07 15.29 17.34
N LEU A 330 17.76 15.17 18.63
CA LEU A 330 16.59 14.47 19.16
C LEU A 330 15.59 15.45 19.81
N LEU A 331 15.42 16.65 19.25
CA LEU A 331 14.57 17.71 19.82
C LEU A 331 13.10 17.63 19.38
N TYR A 332 12.80 16.88 18.31
CA TYR A 332 11.44 16.66 17.77
C TYR A 332 10.68 17.93 17.40
N GLU A 333 11.39 18.97 16.93
CA GLU A 333 10.77 20.25 16.59
C GLU A 333 9.65 20.10 15.53
N ARG A 334 9.78 19.14 14.61
CA ARG A 334 8.78 18.86 13.57
C ARG A 334 7.50 18.27 14.17
N LEU A 335 7.64 17.31 15.09
CA LEU A 335 6.50 16.77 15.83
C LEU A 335 5.86 17.84 16.71
N THR A 336 6.66 18.65 17.43
CA THR A 336 6.15 19.77 18.23
C THR A 336 5.34 20.74 17.38
N GLY A 337 5.83 21.12 16.20
CA GLY A 337 5.12 22.00 15.27
C GLY A 337 3.79 21.40 14.78
N LEU A 338 3.79 20.11 14.45
CA LEU A 338 2.58 19.37 14.08
C LEU A 338 1.55 19.35 15.23
N LEU A 339 1.99 18.99 16.43
CA LEU A 339 1.13 18.92 17.61
C LEU A 339 0.57 20.30 17.98
N HIS A 340 1.35 21.37 17.84
CA HIS A 340 0.86 22.73 18.03
C HIS A 340 -0.22 23.11 17.01
N TYR A 341 -0.06 22.73 15.74
CA TYR A 341 -1.08 22.91 14.72
C TYR A 341 -2.37 22.16 15.10
N CYS A 342 -2.27 20.87 15.43
CA CYS A 342 -3.42 20.07 15.84
C CYS A 342 -4.06 20.54 17.14
N ALA A 343 -3.31 21.10 18.09
CA ALA A 343 -3.89 21.66 19.30
C ALA A 343 -4.64 22.97 19.03
N SER A 344 -4.19 23.76 18.05
CA SER A 344 -4.80 25.04 17.68
C SER A 344 -6.04 24.87 16.80
N ASP A 345 -6.02 23.88 15.90
CA ASP A 345 -7.12 23.48 15.02
C ASP A 345 -7.34 21.96 15.12
N PRO A 346 -8.07 21.49 16.15
CA PRO A 346 -8.21 20.06 16.43
C PRO A 346 -8.92 19.30 15.32
N PRO A 347 -8.24 18.36 14.62
CA PRO A 347 -8.91 17.50 13.66
C PRO A 347 -9.75 16.45 14.38
N ASP A 348 -10.69 15.84 13.67
CA ASP A 348 -11.40 14.66 14.17
C ASP A 348 -10.44 13.47 14.33
N VAL A 349 -9.45 13.35 13.44
CA VAL A 349 -8.51 12.24 13.39
C VAL A 349 -7.07 12.73 13.16
N LEU A 350 -6.13 12.21 13.94
CA LEU A 350 -4.68 12.36 13.72
C LEU A 350 -4.07 10.97 13.44
N LEU A 351 -3.62 10.74 12.21
CA LEU A 351 -2.93 9.51 11.80
C LEU A 351 -1.43 9.77 11.69
N LEU A 352 -0.63 9.07 12.51
CA LEU A 352 0.82 9.18 12.55
C LEU A 352 1.46 7.87 12.09
N CYS A 353 2.30 7.94 11.08
CA CYS A 353 3.10 6.82 10.59
C CYS A 353 4.56 7.02 11.00
N GLY A 354 5.12 6.03 11.72
CA GLY A 354 6.51 6.03 12.16
C GLY A 354 7.55 6.01 11.02
N PRO A 355 8.85 5.91 11.36
CA PRO A 355 9.36 5.78 12.72
C PRO A 355 9.39 7.11 13.49
N PHE A 356 9.11 7.04 14.79
CA PHE A 356 9.30 8.14 15.73
C PHE A 356 10.76 8.23 16.17
N ALA A 357 11.35 7.08 16.49
CA ALA A 357 12.77 6.91 16.74
C ALA A 357 13.36 5.91 15.74
N ASP A 358 13.94 6.46 14.67
CA ASP A 358 14.52 5.73 13.55
C ASP A 358 15.79 4.97 13.96
N ALA A 359 15.77 3.64 13.81
CA ALA A 359 16.86 2.74 14.16
C ALA A 359 18.15 2.97 13.36
N SER A 360 18.08 3.64 12.21
CA SER A 360 19.25 4.06 11.44
C SER A 360 19.96 5.29 12.02
N CYS A 361 19.30 6.03 12.93
CA CYS A 361 19.87 7.23 13.55
C CYS A 361 20.82 6.87 14.70
N SER A 362 22.10 7.18 14.54
CA SER A 362 23.15 6.84 15.52
C SER A 362 22.96 7.51 16.88
N LEU A 363 22.23 8.63 16.95
CA LEU A 363 22.03 9.39 18.20
C LEU A 363 21.26 8.59 19.25
N TYR A 364 20.41 7.64 18.86
CA TYR A 364 19.68 6.81 19.81
C TYR A 364 20.59 5.88 20.61
N SER A 365 21.81 5.60 20.14
CA SER A 365 22.79 4.81 20.91
C SER A 365 23.35 5.54 22.14
N GLU A 366 23.22 6.87 22.20
CA GLU A 366 23.70 7.71 23.32
C GLU A 366 22.63 8.01 24.37
N VAL A 367 21.39 7.55 24.14
CA VAL A 367 20.25 7.75 25.04
C VAL A 367 20.43 6.88 26.29
N ALA A 368 20.29 7.48 27.48
CA ALA A 368 20.52 6.79 28.74
C ALA A 368 19.34 5.95 29.26
N GLU A 369 18.13 6.25 28.78
CA GLU A 369 16.90 5.52 29.10
C GLU A 369 16.67 4.35 28.13
N THR A 370 15.76 3.44 28.47
CA THR A 370 15.38 2.36 27.56
C THR A 370 14.58 2.89 26.38
N PHE A 371 14.63 2.18 25.23
CA PHE A 371 13.84 2.58 24.06
C PHE A 371 12.33 2.58 24.34
N ASP A 372 11.84 1.63 25.15
CA ASP A 372 10.43 1.58 25.55
C ASP A 372 10.02 2.82 26.36
N GLU A 373 10.80 3.21 27.38
CA GLU A 373 10.56 4.43 28.15
C GLU A 373 10.60 5.68 27.26
N TYR A 374 11.54 5.70 26.31
CA TYR A 374 11.69 6.80 25.38
C TYR A 374 10.47 6.94 24.45
N PHE A 375 9.99 5.83 23.88
CA PHE A 375 8.80 5.81 23.05
C PHE A 375 7.54 6.19 23.85
N GLU A 376 7.42 5.72 25.09
CA GLU A 376 6.32 6.12 25.98
C GLU A 376 6.30 7.63 26.25
N LYS A 377 7.46 8.28 26.37
CA LYS A 377 7.53 9.76 26.48
C LYS A 377 7.05 10.46 25.22
N ILE A 378 7.36 9.92 24.05
CA ILE A 378 6.87 10.47 22.77
C ILE A 378 5.35 10.37 22.72
N VAL A 379 4.79 9.19 23.03
CA VAL A 379 3.34 8.95 23.10
C VAL A 379 2.69 9.87 24.14
N GLY A 380 3.28 9.99 25.32
CA GLY A 380 2.82 10.89 26.37
C GLY A 380 2.81 12.37 25.93
N THR A 381 3.77 12.78 25.12
CA THR A 381 3.83 14.15 24.56
C THR A 381 2.75 14.38 23.51
N ILE A 382 2.52 13.41 22.62
CA ILE A 382 1.44 13.44 21.63
C ILE A 382 0.10 13.57 22.35
N MET A 383 -0.18 12.66 23.29
CA MET A 383 -1.45 12.66 24.03
C MET A 383 -1.58 13.84 25.00
N GLY A 384 -0.48 14.37 25.52
CA GLY A 384 -0.50 15.61 26.31
C GLY A 384 -0.90 16.84 25.49
N ALA A 385 -0.55 16.88 24.20
CA ALA A 385 -0.86 18.00 23.31
C ALA A 385 -2.27 17.91 22.69
N VAL A 386 -2.70 16.72 22.25
CA VAL A 386 -3.97 16.54 21.52
C VAL A 386 -4.98 15.64 22.22
N GLY A 387 -4.59 14.93 23.29
CA GLY A 387 -5.42 13.90 23.91
C GLY A 387 -6.65 14.43 24.65
N SER A 388 -6.66 15.70 25.07
CA SER A 388 -7.84 16.34 25.64
C SER A 388 -8.82 16.87 24.58
N ALA A 389 -8.40 16.93 23.31
CA ALA A 389 -9.28 17.26 22.22
C ALA A 389 -10.17 16.06 21.86
N ARG A 390 -11.26 16.29 21.12
CA ARG A 390 -12.10 15.21 20.56
C ARG A 390 -11.43 14.49 19.36
N THR A 391 -10.09 14.51 19.32
CA THR A 391 -9.28 13.94 18.26
C THR A 391 -8.99 12.47 18.57
N GLU A 392 -9.35 11.57 17.66
CA GLU A 392 -8.90 10.18 17.70
C GLU A 392 -7.49 10.09 17.10
N VAL A 393 -6.54 9.56 17.87
CA VAL A 393 -5.14 9.45 17.48
C VAL A 393 -4.85 8.00 17.08
N PHE A 394 -4.33 7.81 15.87
CA PHE A 394 -3.91 6.53 15.35
C PHE A 394 -2.40 6.56 15.12
N ILE A 395 -1.69 5.60 15.69
CA ILE A 395 -0.25 5.43 15.48
C ILE A 395 -0.03 4.08 14.78
N VAL A 396 0.54 4.14 13.58
CA VAL A 396 0.86 2.95 12.77
C VAL A 396 2.29 2.53 13.06
N ALA A 397 2.48 1.24 13.31
CA ALA A 397 3.79 0.62 13.51
C ALA A 397 4.72 0.83 12.31
N ASN A 398 6.03 0.77 12.56
CA ASN A 398 7.06 0.81 11.54
C ASN A 398 8.22 -0.11 11.96
N HIS A 399 8.73 -0.89 11.01
CA HIS A 399 9.86 -1.81 11.21
C HIS A 399 11.21 -1.14 11.46
N ASP A 400 11.36 0.14 11.09
CA ASP A 400 12.57 0.94 11.36
C ASP A 400 12.52 1.66 12.72
N GLU A 401 11.52 1.37 13.55
CA GLU A 401 11.44 1.90 14.91
C GLU A 401 12.43 1.17 15.84
N VAL A 402 13.20 1.92 16.65
CA VAL A 402 14.11 1.33 17.68
C VAL A 402 13.37 0.45 18.69
N THR A 403 12.08 0.72 18.90
CA THR A 403 11.17 -0.11 19.68
C THR A 403 10.34 -1.02 18.79
N GLY A 404 10.13 -2.27 19.23
CA GLY A 404 9.22 -3.20 18.58
C GLY A 404 9.91 -4.19 17.65
N SER A 405 9.14 -4.73 16.70
CA SER A 405 9.64 -5.71 15.72
C SER A 405 10.31 -5.00 14.55
N PHE A 406 11.50 -5.47 14.18
CA PHE A 406 12.23 -4.96 13.01
C PHE A 406 11.81 -5.64 11.70
N VAL A 407 10.72 -6.41 11.69
CA VAL A 407 10.26 -7.22 10.55
C VAL A 407 8.87 -6.76 10.11
N TYR A 408 8.64 -6.76 8.80
CA TYR A 408 7.36 -6.45 8.18
C TYR A 408 6.63 -7.75 7.73
N PRO A 409 5.31 -7.90 7.97
CA PRO A 409 4.41 -7.01 8.71
C PRO A 409 4.78 -6.79 10.17
N THR A 410 4.59 -5.56 10.65
CA THR A 410 4.97 -5.11 11.98
C THR A 410 3.74 -5.05 12.89
N PRO A 411 3.75 -5.71 14.06
CA PRO A 411 2.63 -5.68 14.99
C PRO A 411 2.45 -4.29 15.62
N PRO A 412 1.27 -3.99 16.20
CA PRO A 412 1.03 -2.72 16.87
C PRO A 412 1.95 -2.52 18.08
N TYR A 413 2.34 -1.27 18.35
CA TYR A 413 3.08 -0.93 19.56
C TYR A 413 2.29 -1.25 20.84
N ARG A 414 3.02 -1.50 21.92
CA ARG A 414 2.47 -1.71 23.26
C ARG A 414 3.07 -0.68 24.20
N VAL A 415 2.22 0.03 24.92
CA VAL A 415 2.61 1.02 25.92
C VAL A 415 1.85 0.74 27.22
N ALA A 416 2.45 1.08 28.35
CA ALA A 416 1.83 0.87 29.66
C ALA A 416 0.65 1.83 29.91
N ASN A 417 0.76 3.07 29.40
CA ASN A 417 -0.25 4.10 29.62
C ASN A 417 -1.47 3.92 28.72
N PHE A 418 -2.65 3.86 29.33
CA PHE A 418 -3.91 3.77 28.60
C PHE A 418 -4.50 5.15 28.30
N TYR A 419 -4.80 5.40 27.02
CA TYR A 419 -5.54 6.57 26.56
C TYR A 419 -6.74 6.11 25.74
N LYS A 420 -7.93 6.64 26.03
CA LYS A 420 -9.19 6.17 25.43
C LYS A 420 -9.27 6.43 23.91
N ASN A 421 -8.69 7.53 23.46
CA ASN A 421 -8.69 8.01 22.08
C ASN A 421 -7.38 7.72 21.34
N LEU A 422 -6.55 6.81 21.86
CA LEU A 422 -5.31 6.38 21.21
C LEU A 422 -5.44 4.94 20.73
N HIS A 423 -5.11 4.72 19.46
CA HIS A 423 -5.19 3.42 18.81
C HIS A 423 -3.85 3.11 18.15
N PHE A 424 -3.22 2.01 18.56
CA PHE A 424 -2.04 1.48 17.86
C PHE A 424 -2.47 0.51 16.79
N LEU A 425 -1.95 0.70 15.57
CA LEU A 425 -2.25 -0.10 14.39
C LEU A 425 -1.01 -0.86 13.92
N PRO A 426 -1.19 -2.06 13.33
CA PRO A 426 -0.10 -2.78 12.69
C PRO A 426 0.28 -2.12 11.36
N ASP A 427 1.40 -2.55 10.80
CA ASP A 427 1.82 -2.22 9.43
C ASP A 427 1.99 -3.51 8.60
N PRO A 428 1.22 -3.70 7.51
CA PRO A 428 0.17 -2.81 7.01
C PRO A 428 -1.12 -2.95 7.82
N CYS A 429 -2.08 -2.06 7.59
CA CYS A 429 -3.42 -2.20 8.16
C CYS A 429 -4.53 -1.69 7.24
N LEU A 430 -5.72 -2.26 7.45
CA LEU A 430 -7.00 -1.76 6.95
C LEU A 430 -7.90 -1.45 8.14
N PHE A 431 -8.44 -0.23 8.18
CA PHE A 431 -9.37 0.18 9.22
C PHE A 431 -10.43 1.12 8.66
N SER A 432 -11.53 1.28 9.38
CA SER A 432 -12.67 2.07 8.97
C SER A 432 -12.99 3.13 10.01
N ILE A 433 -13.21 4.37 9.56
CA ILE A 433 -13.73 5.46 10.39
C ILE A 433 -15.03 5.93 9.74
N GLU A 434 -16.15 5.79 10.43
CA GLU A 434 -17.46 6.17 9.88
C GLU A 434 -17.74 5.58 8.48
N GLY A 435 -17.37 4.30 8.29
CA GLY A 435 -17.54 3.58 7.04
C GLY A 435 -16.54 3.97 5.94
N LEU A 436 -15.63 4.92 6.19
CA LEU A 436 -14.52 5.25 5.29
C LEU A 436 -13.37 4.26 5.54
N GLU A 437 -13.14 3.34 4.61
CA GLU A 437 -12.07 2.34 4.68
C GLU A 437 -10.73 2.96 4.25
N ILE A 438 -9.73 2.85 5.11
CA ILE A 438 -8.40 3.42 4.94
C ILE A 438 -7.39 2.27 5.03
N GLY A 439 -6.59 2.12 3.98
CA GLY A 439 -5.43 1.24 3.99
C GLY A 439 -4.15 2.03 4.22
N VAL A 440 -3.29 1.53 5.09
CA VAL A 440 -2.01 2.16 5.40
C VAL A 440 -0.90 1.13 5.31
N THR A 441 0.22 1.53 4.71
CA THR A 441 1.49 0.86 4.92
C THR A 441 2.58 1.90 5.13
N THR A 442 3.51 1.67 6.07
CA THR A 442 4.61 2.61 6.34
C THR A 442 5.87 2.29 5.54
N VAL A 443 5.94 1.10 4.96
CA VAL A 443 6.96 0.70 4.00
C VAL A 443 6.82 1.48 2.70
N ASP A 444 7.94 1.89 2.10
CA ASP A 444 7.98 2.59 0.80
C ASP A 444 7.75 1.61 -0.38
N THR A 445 6.68 0.80 -0.31
CA THR A 445 6.34 -0.23 -1.30
C THR A 445 6.27 0.35 -2.71
N VAL A 446 5.70 1.55 -2.85
CA VAL A 446 5.59 2.23 -4.15
C VAL A 446 6.97 2.47 -4.74
N ARG A 447 7.92 2.98 -3.97
CA ARG A 447 9.29 3.17 -4.43
C ARG A 447 9.97 1.84 -4.74
N HIS A 448 9.83 0.84 -3.87
CA HIS A 448 10.45 -0.47 -4.07
C HIS A 448 9.98 -1.13 -5.37
N LEU A 449 8.68 -1.08 -5.66
CA LEU A 449 8.12 -1.59 -6.91
C LEU A 449 8.64 -0.82 -8.14
N LEU A 450 8.70 0.51 -8.06
CA LEU A 450 9.18 1.34 -9.15
C LEU A 450 10.68 1.17 -9.42
N ASP A 451 11.46 0.87 -8.40
CA ASP A 451 12.89 0.59 -8.54
C ASP A 451 13.15 -0.83 -9.05
N GLY A 452 12.25 -1.78 -8.77
CA GLY A 452 12.32 -3.17 -9.21
C GLY A 452 11.64 -3.49 -10.55
N GLU A 453 10.79 -2.61 -11.08
CA GLU A 453 10.03 -2.88 -12.31
C GLU A 453 10.90 -2.82 -13.59
N CYS A 454 10.50 -3.61 -14.57
CA CYS A 454 10.90 -3.52 -15.96
C CYS A 454 9.70 -3.07 -16.77
N CYS A 455 9.79 -1.92 -17.44
CA CYS A 455 8.68 -1.36 -18.19
C CYS A 455 9.08 -0.91 -19.59
N SER A 456 8.09 -0.90 -20.48
CA SER A 456 8.16 -0.19 -21.75
C SER A 456 8.28 1.32 -21.56
N ALA A 457 8.85 2.01 -22.56
CA ALA A 457 9.00 3.47 -22.51
C ALA A 457 7.67 4.22 -22.44
N ASP A 458 6.58 3.60 -22.90
CA ASP A 458 5.22 4.15 -22.94
C ASP A 458 4.31 3.65 -21.80
N ALA A 459 4.85 3.02 -20.76
CA ALA A 459 4.11 2.38 -19.66
C ALA A 459 3.17 3.30 -18.82
N GLY A 460 3.07 4.59 -19.13
CA GLY A 460 2.14 5.53 -18.51
C GLY A 460 2.55 6.04 -17.13
N ASP A 461 1.58 6.55 -16.35
CA ASP A 461 1.81 7.12 -15.03
C ASP A 461 2.32 6.06 -14.05
N LYS A 462 3.59 6.21 -13.64
CA LYS A 462 4.29 5.29 -12.74
C LYS A 462 3.61 5.14 -11.37
N ILE A 463 3.01 6.20 -10.82
CA ILE A 463 2.33 6.13 -9.52
C ILE A 463 1.05 5.32 -9.65
N LYS A 464 0.23 5.63 -10.67
CA LYS A 464 -0.99 4.87 -10.95
C LYS A 464 -0.67 3.38 -11.16
N ARG A 465 0.40 3.10 -11.90
CA ARG A 465 0.88 1.75 -12.19
C ARG A 465 1.33 1.01 -10.92
N ALA A 466 2.13 1.64 -10.06
CA ALA A 466 2.58 1.05 -8.80
C ALA A 466 1.41 0.66 -7.87
N PHE A 467 0.43 1.55 -7.68
CA PHE A 467 -0.80 1.21 -6.93
C PHE A 467 -1.62 0.12 -7.62
N GLY A 468 -1.64 0.12 -8.96
CA GLY A 468 -2.22 -0.97 -9.75
C GLY A 468 -1.61 -2.32 -9.38
N TYR A 469 -0.29 -2.41 -9.16
CA TYR A 469 0.35 -3.65 -8.72
C TYR A 469 -0.15 -4.16 -7.38
N LEU A 470 -0.31 -3.28 -6.38
CA LEU A 470 -0.82 -3.68 -5.07
C LEU A 470 -2.20 -4.32 -5.20
N PHE A 471 -3.10 -3.70 -5.98
CA PHE A 471 -4.46 -4.20 -6.17
C PHE A 471 -4.50 -5.45 -7.04
N HIS A 472 -3.78 -5.46 -8.16
CA HIS A 472 -3.72 -6.59 -9.09
C HIS A 472 -3.06 -7.83 -8.48
N GLN A 473 -2.21 -7.65 -7.48
CA GLN A 473 -1.57 -8.75 -6.75
C GLN A 473 -2.19 -8.98 -5.36
N ALA A 474 -3.28 -8.27 -5.05
CA ALA A 474 -4.03 -8.37 -3.80
C ALA A 474 -3.13 -8.37 -2.55
N SER A 475 -2.13 -7.50 -2.51
CA SER A 475 -1.14 -7.45 -1.43
C SER A 475 -0.61 -6.02 -1.24
N PHE A 476 -0.36 -5.66 0.03
CA PHE A 476 0.35 -4.45 0.40
C PHE A 476 1.83 -4.46 0.01
N TYR A 477 2.42 -5.63 -0.25
CA TYR A 477 3.83 -5.76 -0.64
C TYR A 477 4.05 -6.95 -1.60
N PRO A 478 3.75 -6.80 -2.90
CA PRO A 478 3.85 -7.91 -3.84
C PRO A 478 5.27 -8.17 -4.39
N LEU A 479 6.24 -7.29 -4.12
CA LEU A 479 7.61 -7.40 -4.62
C LEU A 479 8.32 -8.58 -3.94
N ASN A 480 8.79 -9.57 -4.71
CA ASN A 480 9.58 -10.67 -4.18
C ASN A 480 10.71 -11.09 -5.14
N PRO A 481 11.97 -11.17 -4.68
CA PRO A 481 12.42 -10.89 -3.31
C PRO A 481 12.33 -9.40 -2.95
N PRO A 482 12.15 -9.05 -1.67
CA PRO A 482 12.26 -7.68 -1.22
C PRO A 482 13.70 -7.15 -1.38
N PRO A 483 13.93 -5.82 -1.39
CA PRO A 483 15.27 -5.24 -1.29
C PRO A 483 16.02 -5.72 -0.04
N GLU A 484 17.36 -5.72 -0.07
CA GLU A 484 18.19 -6.25 1.03
C GLU A 484 17.93 -5.59 2.38
N ASN A 485 17.60 -4.30 2.39
CA ASN A 485 17.31 -3.54 3.60
C ASN A 485 15.85 -3.68 4.07
N MET A 486 15.04 -4.52 3.43
CA MET A 486 13.62 -4.68 3.73
C MET A 486 13.36 -6.10 4.28
N PRO A 487 13.36 -6.28 5.61
CA PRO A 487 13.08 -7.57 6.25
C PRO A 487 11.58 -7.89 6.17
N VAL A 488 11.23 -8.85 5.31
CA VAL A 488 9.85 -9.31 5.13
C VAL A 488 9.69 -10.75 5.58
N ASP A 489 8.77 -10.96 6.51
CA ASP A 489 8.26 -12.28 6.88
C ASP A 489 7.11 -12.63 5.91
N VAL A 490 7.35 -13.64 5.06
CA VAL A 490 6.40 -14.02 4.01
C VAL A 490 5.15 -14.70 4.58
N ASP A 491 5.27 -15.41 5.69
CA ASP A 491 4.16 -16.08 6.36
C ASP A 491 3.20 -15.04 6.93
N MET A 492 3.75 -14.09 7.68
CA MET A 492 3.00 -12.98 8.25
C MET A 492 2.46 -12.05 7.16
N LEU A 493 3.21 -11.80 6.08
CA LEU A 493 2.73 -11.04 4.93
C LEU A 493 1.54 -11.72 4.25
N ASN A 494 1.59 -13.05 4.14
CA ASN A 494 0.50 -13.83 3.57
C ASN A 494 -0.75 -13.77 4.44
N GLU A 495 -0.64 -13.63 5.75
CA GLU A 495 -1.80 -13.52 6.64
C GLU A 495 -2.33 -12.09 6.75
N PHE A 496 -1.45 -11.12 6.98
CA PHE A 496 -1.81 -9.75 7.37
C PHE A 496 -1.61 -8.71 6.26
N GLY A 497 -0.87 -9.06 5.20
CA GLY A 497 -0.55 -8.17 4.09
C GLY A 497 -1.48 -8.29 2.88
N ARG A 498 -2.60 -9.01 2.98
CA ARG A 498 -3.54 -9.24 1.87
C ARG A 498 -4.51 -8.07 1.68
N LEU A 499 -4.84 -7.77 0.42
CA LEU A 499 -5.88 -6.82 0.03
C LEU A 499 -7.07 -7.56 -0.59
N THR A 500 -8.21 -7.57 0.09
CA THR A 500 -9.45 -8.22 -0.41
C THR A 500 -10.40 -7.24 -1.10
N ARG A 501 -10.24 -5.95 -0.83
CA ARG A 501 -11.01 -4.82 -1.35
C ARG A 501 -10.05 -3.68 -1.66
N VAL A 502 -10.44 -2.83 -2.61
CA VAL A 502 -9.80 -1.52 -2.78
C VAL A 502 -10.36 -0.56 -1.73
N PRO A 503 -9.55 -0.04 -0.79
CA PRO A 503 -10.04 0.89 0.23
C PRO A 503 -10.38 2.25 -0.37
N ASN A 504 -11.15 3.05 0.37
CA ASN A 504 -11.53 4.39 -0.05
C ASN A 504 -10.31 5.33 -0.12
N VAL A 505 -9.37 5.17 0.80
CA VAL A 505 -8.12 5.95 0.88
C VAL A 505 -6.96 4.99 1.10
N MET A 506 -5.88 5.17 0.34
CA MET A 506 -4.58 4.53 0.62
C MET A 506 -3.58 5.58 1.08
N VAL A 507 -2.89 5.27 2.17
CA VAL A 507 -1.79 6.06 2.73
C VAL A 507 -0.52 5.23 2.60
N CYS A 508 0.37 5.63 1.70
CA CYS A 508 1.67 5.01 1.49
C CYS A 508 2.73 6.11 1.55
N PRO A 509 3.27 6.42 2.73
CA PRO A 509 4.40 7.34 2.86
C PRO A 509 5.57 6.87 1.99
N SER A 510 6.32 7.83 1.46
CA SER A 510 7.40 7.56 0.53
C SER A 510 8.43 8.68 0.58
N SER A 511 9.69 8.33 0.31
CA SER A 511 10.79 9.27 0.06
C SER A 511 10.62 10.06 -1.25
N MET A 512 9.66 9.67 -2.09
CA MET A 512 9.32 10.35 -3.33
C MET A 512 8.65 11.72 -3.09
N ASN A 513 8.61 12.57 -4.12
CA ASN A 513 7.86 13.82 -4.07
C ASN A 513 6.38 13.58 -3.73
N ARG A 514 5.83 14.39 -2.82
CA ARG A 514 4.45 14.30 -2.34
C ARG A 514 3.45 14.28 -3.50
N PHE A 515 2.47 13.38 -3.44
CA PHE A 515 1.40 13.29 -4.43
C PHE A 515 0.06 12.92 -3.78
N VAL A 516 -1.03 13.35 -4.41
CA VAL A 516 -2.37 12.78 -4.19
C VAL A 516 -2.95 12.44 -5.56
N ARG A 517 -3.48 11.23 -5.69
CA ARG A 517 -4.05 10.69 -6.92
C ARG A 517 -5.40 10.07 -6.62
N VAL A 518 -6.35 10.25 -7.52
CA VAL A 518 -7.57 9.44 -7.54
C VAL A 518 -7.49 8.48 -8.69
N SER A 519 -7.46 7.21 -8.31
CA SER A 519 -7.57 6.10 -9.24
C SER A 519 -9.04 5.76 -9.33
N PHE A 520 -9.64 6.09 -10.48
CA PHE A 520 -10.89 5.45 -10.85
C PHE A 520 -10.56 3.99 -11.15
N VAL A 521 -11.03 3.10 -10.28
CA VAL A 521 -11.07 1.67 -10.57
C VAL A 521 -12.25 1.48 -11.54
N SER A 522 -12.03 1.86 -12.80
CA SER A 522 -12.96 1.61 -13.90
C SER A 522 -12.61 0.26 -14.48
N PHE A 523 -13.54 -0.70 -14.40
CA PHE A 523 -13.48 -1.92 -15.20
C PHE A 523 -14.32 -1.73 -16.47
N PRO A 524 -13.90 -2.34 -17.59
CA PRO A 524 -14.56 -2.26 -18.90
C PRO A 524 -16.01 -2.80 -18.91
#